data_AF-A0A1M6BGF8-F1
#
_entry.id   AF-A0A1M6BGF8-F1
#
_cell.length_a   1.000
_cell.length_b   1.000
_cell.length_c   1.000
_cell.angle_alpha   90.00
_cell.angle_beta   90.00
_cell.angle_gamma   90.00
#
_symmetry.space_group_name_H-M   'P 1'
#
loop_
_entity.id
_entity.type
_entity.pdbx_description
1 polymer ?
#
loop_
_entity_poly.entity_id
_entity_poly.type
_entity_poly.pdbx_seq_one_letter_code
_entity_poly.pdbx_strand_id
1 'polypeptide(L)'
;MNSVIITVTGVETGDIYYSRSYPDDDFNDNGKIELYSTPVYKVTIENTLNSTMKKEWKALRFMPFWNDPSSPSSSYKTKGWVNSGLTSVAKKKVPMYDKNYATHNRFSPFGGAFQIQGNFLIHAGPSDINESGWGAAGCVEIIGSFDDFKKDIANLAGISTKDLHQSMIDLVKAGKLFVEVQYALRPNLKSKFYAEY
;
A
#
# COMPACT_ATOMS: atom_id res chain seq x y z
N MET A 1 -14.84 21.77 3.59
CA MET A 1 -13.87 20.70 3.28
C MET A 1 -12.52 21.03 3.90
N ASN A 2 -12.11 20.23 4.88
CA ASN A 2 -10.84 20.36 5.59
C ASN A 2 -9.71 19.67 4.84
N SER A 3 -8.47 20.00 5.19
CA SER A 3 -7.29 19.32 4.67
C SER A 3 -6.96 18.08 5.50
N VAL A 4 -6.63 16.98 4.84
CA VAL A 4 -6.34 15.67 5.44
C VAL A 4 -4.97 15.20 4.97
N ILE A 5 -4.22 14.54 5.85
CA ILE A 5 -2.96 13.89 5.51
C ILE A 5 -3.05 12.38 5.74
N ILE A 6 -2.55 11.59 4.79
CA ILE A 6 -2.26 10.17 4.95
C ILE A 6 -0.77 10.03 5.25
N THR A 7 -0.42 9.48 6.40
CA THR A 7 0.97 9.24 6.80
C THR A 7 1.23 7.74 6.91
N VAL A 8 2.03 7.21 5.98
CA VAL A 8 2.56 5.85 6.06
C VAL A 8 3.78 5.90 6.99
N THR A 9 3.60 5.42 8.22
CA THR A 9 4.58 5.63 9.28
C THR A 9 5.76 4.68 9.17
N GLY A 10 6.86 4.98 9.87
CA GLY A 10 7.97 4.05 10.06
C GLY A 10 7.77 3.04 11.19
N VAL A 11 6.58 3.00 11.80
CA VAL A 11 6.29 2.20 12.99
C VAL A 11 5.62 0.89 12.60
N GLU A 12 6.27 -0.22 12.93
CA GLU A 12 5.69 -1.56 12.79
C GLU A 12 4.59 -1.79 13.83
N THR A 13 3.57 -2.57 13.48
CA THR A 13 2.47 -2.92 14.40
C THR A 13 2.82 -4.09 15.31
N GLY A 14 3.85 -4.87 14.95
CA GLY A 14 4.16 -6.17 15.55
C GLY A 14 3.47 -7.34 14.85
N ASP A 15 2.52 -7.08 13.94
CA ASP A 15 1.92 -8.12 13.11
C ASP A 15 2.85 -8.55 11.99
N ILE A 16 2.68 -9.79 11.54
CA ILE A 16 3.36 -10.36 10.38
C ILE A 16 2.32 -10.76 9.35
N TYR A 17 2.56 -10.39 8.10
CA TYR A 17 1.79 -10.84 6.95
C TYR A 17 2.63 -11.79 6.10
N TYR A 18 2.00 -12.82 5.53
CA TYR A 18 2.70 -13.78 4.67
C TYR A 18 2.49 -13.42 3.20
N SER A 19 3.47 -12.73 2.62
CA SER A 19 3.43 -12.24 1.24
C SER A 19 4.20 -13.14 0.29
N ARG A 20 3.74 -13.24 -0.96
CA ARG A 20 4.53 -13.82 -2.06
C ARG A 20 5.41 -12.77 -2.72
N SER A 21 6.44 -13.21 -3.44
CA SER A 21 7.15 -12.31 -4.34
C SER A 21 6.34 -11.96 -5.59
N TYR A 22 6.74 -10.88 -6.25
CA TYR A 22 6.08 -10.36 -7.44
C TYR A 22 7.13 -9.73 -8.36
N PRO A 23 6.99 -9.78 -9.70
CA PRO A 23 5.95 -10.47 -10.47
C PRO A 23 6.02 -12.00 -10.44
N ASP A 24 7.16 -12.56 -10.06
CA ASP A 24 7.39 -13.99 -10.01
C ASP A 24 7.32 -14.48 -8.55
N ASP A 25 6.53 -15.52 -8.32
CA ASP A 25 6.22 -16.08 -7.01
C ASP A 25 6.75 -17.50 -6.79
N ASP A 26 7.51 -18.04 -7.75
CA ASP A 26 8.24 -19.31 -7.66
C ASP A 26 9.75 -19.03 -7.74
N PHE A 27 10.30 -18.48 -6.65
CA PHE A 27 11.68 -17.98 -6.58
C PHE A 27 12.73 -19.05 -6.88
N ASN A 28 12.44 -20.31 -6.59
CA ASN A 28 13.37 -21.43 -6.76
C ASN A 28 13.02 -22.38 -7.94
N ASP A 29 12.03 -22.01 -8.76
CA ASP A 29 11.54 -22.77 -9.92
C ASP A 29 11.10 -24.22 -9.59
N ASN A 30 10.51 -24.47 -8.42
CA ASN A 30 10.04 -25.80 -7.99
C ASN A 30 8.54 -26.03 -8.23
N GLY A 31 7.83 -25.06 -8.78
CA GLY A 31 6.40 -25.09 -9.07
C GLY A 31 5.51 -24.75 -7.88
N LYS A 32 6.06 -24.17 -6.80
CA LYS A 32 5.30 -23.76 -5.61
C LYS A 32 5.47 -22.28 -5.32
N ILE A 33 4.48 -21.71 -4.64
CA ILE A 33 4.52 -20.30 -4.25
C ILE A 33 5.25 -20.16 -2.92
N GLU A 34 6.32 -19.37 -2.85
CA GLU A 34 6.95 -19.06 -1.56
C GLU A 34 6.31 -17.86 -0.85
N LEU A 35 6.11 -18.04 0.45
CA LEU A 35 5.68 -17.00 1.36
C LEU A 35 6.82 -16.50 2.23
N TYR A 36 6.86 -15.18 2.42
CA TYR A 36 7.83 -14.48 3.23
C TYR A 36 7.13 -13.70 4.34
N SER A 37 7.71 -13.70 5.54
CA SER A 37 7.22 -12.92 6.68
C SER A 37 7.51 -11.43 6.47
N THR A 38 6.46 -10.67 6.11
CA THR A 38 6.52 -9.24 5.84
C THR A 38 5.99 -8.44 7.05
N PRO A 39 6.75 -7.44 7.54
CA PRO A 39 6.29 -6.59 8.63
C PRO A 39 5.14 -5.68 8.19
N VAL A 40 4.20 -5.48 9.11
CA VAL A 40 3.04 -4.61 8.92
C VAL A 40 3.30 -3.26 9.59
N TYR A 41 2.97 -2.18 8.91
CA TYR A 41 3.22 -0.81 9.36
C TYR A 41 1.94 -0.07 9.68
N LYS A 42 2.02 0.86 10.62
CA LYS A 42 0.91 1.78 10.92
C LYS A 42 0.76 2.82 9.82
N VAL A 43 -0.47 3.11 9.47
CA VAL A 43 -0.89 4.26 8.67
C VAL A 43 -1.78 5.14 9.52
N THR A 44 -1.59 6.45 9.47
CA THR A 44 -2.49 7.41 10.11
C THR A 44 -3.16 8.27 9.06
N ILE A 45 -4.40 8.63 9.31
CA ILE A 45 -5.12 9.65 8.56
C ILE A 45 -5.59 10.72 9.53
N GLU A 46 -5.21 11.96 9.27
CA GLU A 46 -5.37 13.05 10.24
C GLU A 46 -5.91 14.31 9.59
N ASN A 47 -6.77 15.02 10.30
CA ASN A 47 -7.13 16.38 9.93
C ASN A 47 -5.93 17.31 10.20
N THR A 48 -5.47 18.02 9.16
CA THR A 48 -4.27 18.88 9.26
C THR A 48 -4.41 20.12 10.14
N LEU A 49 -5.63 20.51 10.50
CA LEU A 49 -5.92 21.63 11.40
C LEU A 49 -6.20 21.17 12.84
N ASN A 50 -6.52 19.89 13.02
CA ASN A 50 -6.78 19.29 14.32
C ASN A 50 -6.29 17.83 14.36
N SER A 51 -5.05 17.63 14.77
CA SER A 51 -4.41 16.31 14.85
C SER A 51 -5.03 15.37 15.88
N THR A 52 -5.89 15.87 16.79
CA THR A 52 -6.68 15.00 17.67
C THR A 52 -7.74 14.20 16.91
N MET A 53 -8.15 14.70 15.74
CA MET A 53 -9.01 13.98 14.80
C MET A 53 -8.15 13.11 13.90
N LYS A 54 -7.89 11.88 14.35
CA LYS A 54 -7.11 10.88 13.62
C LYS A 54 -7.78 9.51 13.58
N LYS A 55 -7.41 8.72 12.59
CA LYS A 55 -7.68 7.28 12.51
C LYS A 55 -6.41 6.53 12.21
N GLU A 56 -6.33 5.30 12.71
CA GLU A 56 -5.17 4.42 12.54
C GLU A 56 -5.57 3.21 11.71
N TRP A 57 -4.68 2.83 10.81
CA TRP A 57 -4.81 1.75 9.85
C TRP A 57 -3.52 0.95 9.81
N LYS A 58 -3.57 -0.22 9.16
CA LYS A 58 -2.42 -1.08 8.93
C LYS A 58 -2.15 -1.18 7.44
N ALA A 59 -0.89 -1.28 7.05
CA ALA A 59 -0.53 -1.45 5.65
C ALA A 59 0.77 -2.24 5.47
N LEU A 60 0.87 -2.83 4.29
CA LEU A 60 2.09 -3.42 3.76
C LEU A 60 2.75 -2.35 2.90
N ARG A 61 3.96 -1.92 3.25
CA ARG A 61 4.71 -0.87 2.52
C ARG A 61 6.04 -1.33 1.95
N PHE A 62 6.48 -2.52 2.36
CA PHE A 62 7.58 -3.23 1.73
C PHE A 62 7.10 -4.63 1.40
N MET A 63 7.45 -5.12 0.21
CA MET A 63 7.07 -6.46 -0.24
C MET A 63 8.24 -7.17 -0.90
N PRO A 64 8.24 -8.51 -0.91
CA PRO A 64 9.21 -9.27 -1.68
C PRO A 64 8.98 -8.99 -3.17
N PHE A 65 10.04 -8.66 -3.88
CA PHE A 65 10.00 -8.52 -5.34
C PHE A 65 11.05 -9.44 -5.94
N TRP A 66 10.59 -10.30 -6.83
CA TRP A 66 11.41 -11.20 -7.61
C TRP A 66 10.99 -11.10 -9.07
N ASN A 67 11.96 -10.76 -9.91
CA ASN A 67 11.80 -10.79 -11.35
C ASN A 67 12.95 -11.64 -11.88
N ASP A 68 12.68 -12.92 -12.16
CA ASP A 68 13.71 -13.89 -12.53
C ASP A 68 14.66 -13.33 -13.61
N PRO A 69 15.96 -13.21 -13.34
CA PRO A 69 16.94 -12.77 -14.32
C PRO A 69 16.98 -13.62 -15.60
N SER A 70 16.60 -14.90 -15.53
CA SER A 70 16.62 -15.86 -16.63
C SER A 70 15.39 -15.72 -17.54
N SER A 71 14.21 -15.47 -16.96
CA SER A 71 12.94 -15.23 -17.65
C SER A 71 12.18 -14.01 -17.10
N PRO A 72 12.74 -12.79 -17.23
CA PRO A 72 12.18 -11.62 -16.57
C PRO A 72 10.91 -11.11 -17.25
N SER A 73 9.95 -10.67 -16.44
CA SER A 73 8.85 -9.84 -16.89
C SER A 73 9.37 -8.51 -17.45
N SER A 74 9.01 -8.21 -18.70
CA SER A 74 9.40 -6.96 -19.39
C SER A 74 8.72 -5.71 -18.84
N SER A 75 7.66 -5.88 -18.03
CA SER A 75 6.97 -4.79 -17.33
C SER A 75 7.84 -4.10 -16.27
N TYR A 76 8.92 -4.74 -15.84
CA TYR A 76 9.79 -4.24 -14.77
C TYR A 76 11.25 -4.13 -15.21
N LYS A 77 11.85 -2.97 -14.93
CA LYS A 77 13.28 -2.73 -15.20
C LYS A 77 14.20 -3.47 -14.23
N THR A 78 13.76 -3.63 -12.98
CA THR A 78 14.52 -4.33 -11.94
C THR A 78 14.49 -5.83 -12.23
N LYS A 79 15.67 -6.45 -12.32
CA LYS A 79 15.85 -7.89 -12.40
C LYS A 79 16.42 -8.40 -11.08
N GLY A 80 16.07 -9.62 -10.71
CA GLY A 80 16.48 -10.25 -9.47
C GLY A 80 15.68 -9.81 -8.24
N TRP A 81 16.19 -10.16 -7.06
CA TRP A 81 15.50 -9.92 -5.79
C TRP A 81 15.72 -8.49 -5.29
N VAL A 82 14.65 -7.81 -4.92
CA VAL A 82 14.70 -6.60 -4.09
C VAL A 82 13.56 -6.59 -3.07
N ASN A 83 13.75 -5.84 -1.98
CA ASN A 83 12.66 -5.52 -1.06
C ASN A 83 12.02 -4.23 -1.60
N SER A 84 10.93 -4.38 -2.36
CA SER A 84 10.25 -3.28 -3.02
C SER A 84 9.60 -2.36 -1.99
N GLY A 85 9.41 -1.09 -2.35
CA GLY A 85 8.77 -0.10 -1.47
C GLY A 85 9.61 1.16 -1.25
N LEU A 86 8.89 2.24 -0.96
CA LEU A 86 9.47 3.56 -0.67
C LEU A 86 9.96 3.61 0.78
N THR A 87 11.23 3.99 0.98
CA THR A 87 11.78 4.20 2.33
C THR A 87 11.25 5.48 2.95
N SER A 88 11.11 6.55 2.16
CA SER A 88 10.59 7.84 2.60
C SER A 88 10.10 8.69 1.43
N VAL A 89 9.08 9.51 1.67
CA VAL A 89 8.60 10.58 0.78
C VAL A 89 8.19 11.74 1.67
N ALA A 90 8.80 12.91 1.45
CA ALA A 90 8.42 14.13 2.17
C ALA A 90 6.95 14.48 1.94
N LYS A 91 6.31 15.08 2.95
CA LYS A 91 4.93 15.54 2.87
C LYS A 91 4.69 16.34 1.60
N LYS A 92 3.70 15.93 0.82
CA LYS A 92 3.28 16.59 -0.42
C LYS A 92 1.78 16.43 -0.64
N LYS A 93 1.22 17.24 -1.53
CA LYS A 93 -0.15 17.02 -2.01
C LYS A 93 -0.20 15.70 -2.79
N VAL A 94 -1.27 14.94 -2.61
CA VAL A 94 -1.55 13.78 -3.47
C VAL A 94 -1.73 14.29 -4.90
N PRO A 95 -0.93 13.85 -5.88
CA PRO A 95 -1.00 14.39 -7.23
C PRO A 95 -2.25 13.93 -8.00
N MET A 96 -2.70 12.71 -7.73
CA MET A 96 -3.80 12.07 -8.44
C MET A 96 -4.51 11.05 -7.55
N TYR A 97 -5.82 10.92 -7.73
CA TYR A 97 -6.59 9.74 -7.35
C TYR A 97 -7.12 9.07 -8.61
N ASP A 98 -6.73 7.82 -8.85
CA ASP A 98 -7.28 7.01 -9.93
C ASP A 98 -8.47 6.22 -9.39
N LYS A 99 -9.69 6.55 -9.83
CA LYS A 99 -10.91 5.85 -9.39
C LYS A 99 -11.08 4.47 -10.04
N ASN A 100 -10.44 4.22 -11.17
CA ASN A 100 -10.58 3.01 -11.97
C ASN A 100 -9.49 1.97 -11.66
N TYR A 101 -8.55 2.30 -10.78
CA TYR A 101 -7.51 1.38 -10.39
C TYR A 101 -8.10 0.12 -9.75
N ALA A 102 -7.68 -1.04 -10.26
CA ALA A 102 -7.98 -2.35 -9.71
C ALA A 102 -6.65 -3.07 -9.41
N THR A 103 -6.63 -3.83 -8.32
CA THR A 103 -5.44 -4.61 -7.93
C THR A 103 -5.18 -5.71 -8.94
N HIS A 104 -3.96 -5.75 -9.49
CA HIS A 104 -3.58 -6.68 -10.54
C HIS A 104 -2.94 -7.97 -10.01
N ASN A 105 -2.41 -7.94 -8.79
CA ASN A 105 -1.78 -9.08 -8.12
C ASN A 105 -2.82 -10.07 -7.58
N ARG A 106 -3.92 -9.57 -7.02
CA ARG A 106 -5.00 -10.37 -6.43
C ARG A 106 -6.29 -9.58 -6.46
N PHE A 107 -7.41 -10.28 -6.55
CA PHE A 107 -8.72 -9.65 -6.54
C PHE A 107 -8.98 -8.92 -5.21
N SER A 108 -9.39 -7.67 -5.30
CA SER A 108 -10.01 -6.91 -4.22
C SER A 108 -11.36 -6.38 -4.71
N PRO A 109 -12.42 -6.45 -3.89
CA PRO A 109 -13.69 -5.82 -4.22
C PRO A 109 -13.63 -4.29 -4.17
N PHE A 110 -12.58 -3.73 -3.56
CA PHE A 110 -12.40 -2.29 -3.40
C PHE A 110 -11.49 -1.73 -4.49
N GLY A 111 -12.00 -0.73 -5.22
CA GLY A 111 -11.26 -0.02 -6.26
C GLY A 111 -10.70 1.33 -5.80
N GLY A 112 -9.78 1.84 -6.62
CA GLY A 112 -9.20 3.16 -6.50
C GLY A 112 -7.79 3.18 -5.91
N ALA A 113 -7.04 4.24 -6.21
CA ALA A 113 -5.68 4.40 -5.71
C ALA A 113 -5.26 5.87 -5.58
N PHE A 114 -4.50 6.19 -4.54
CA PHE A 114 -3.87 7.50 -4.36
C PHE A 114 -2.42 7.45 -4.86
N GLN A 115 -2.02 8.38 -5.71
CA GLN A 115 -0.63 8.45 -6.16
C GLN A 115 0.27 9.06 -5.08
N ILE A 116 1.41 8.42 -4.80
CA ILE A 116 2.45 8.93 -3.90
C ILE A 116 3.51 9.65 -4.74
N GLN A 117 4.24 8.88 -5.55
CA GLN A 117 5.34 9.33 -6.40
C GLN A 117 5.58 8.32 -7.52
N GLY A 118 5.72 8.80 -8.76
CA GLY A 118 5.91 7.90 -9.92
C GLY A 118 4.77 6.89 -9.99
N ASN A 119 5.13 5.60 -10.04
CA ASN A 119 4.19 4.48 -10.11
C ASN A 119 3.78 3.93 -8.73
N PHE A 120 4.26 4.53 -7.64
CA PHE A 120 3.92 4.07 -6.28
C PHE A 120 2.60 4.66 -5.82
N LEU A 121 1.69 3.78 -5.41
CA LEU A 121 0.31 4.09 -5.06
C LEU A 121 -0.01 3.64 -3.63
N ILE A 122 -1.06 4.21 -3.05
CA ILE A 122 -1.78 3.64 -1.89
C ILE A 122 -3.09 3.08 -2.43
N HIS A 123 -3.32 1.77 -2.27
CA HIS A 123 -4.54 1.10 -2.73
C HIS A 123 -4.96 -0.02 -1.78
N ALA A 124 -6.06 -0.70 -2.13
CA ALA A 124 -6.56 -1.85 -1.39
C ALA A 124 -5.51 -2.97 -1.31
N GLY A 125 -5.36 -3.53 -0.11
CA GLY A 125 -4.57 -4.71 0.18
C GLY A 125 -5.44 -5.88 0.62
N PRO A 126 -4.88 -6.82 1.40
CA PRO A 126 -5.66 -7.89 2.02
C PRO A 126 -6.83 -7.35 2.82
N SER A 127 -8.00 -8.00 2.75
CA SER A 127 -9.16 -7.57 3.52
C SER A 127 -9.03 -7.89 5.00
N ASP A 128 -8.19 -8.86 5.35
CA ASP A 128 -7.86 -9.26 6.71
C ASP A 128 -6.36 -9.62 6.84
N ILE A 129 -5.81 -9.44 8.05
CA ILE A 129 -4.40 -9.75 8.34
C ILE A 129 -4.08 -11.25 8.25
N ASN A 130 -5.07 -12.11 8.43
CA ASN A 130 -4.92 -13.56 8.38
C ASN A 130 -4.96 -14.13 6.96
N GLU A 131 -5.21 -13.29 5.94
CA GLU A 131 -4.95 -13.68 4.55
C GLU A 131 -3.45 -13.86 4.29
N SER A 132 -3.10 -14.48 3.17
CA SER A 132 -1.73 -14.62 2.70
C SER A 132 -1.64 -14.54 1.18
N GLY A 133 -0.45 -14.32 0.63
CA GLY A 133 -0.20 -14.39 -0.82
C GLY A 133 -0.46 -13.10 -1.60
N TRP A 134 -0.69 -11.97 -0.92
CA TRP A 134 -0.53 -10.68 -1.57
C TRP A 134 0.95 -10.39 -1.83
N GLY A 135 1.26 -9.74 -2.95
CA GLY A 135 2.63 -9.40 -3.36
C GLY A 135 2.64 -8.17 -4.26
N ALA A 136 3.61 -7.28 -4.12
CA ALA A 136 3.57 -5.97 -4.77
C ALA A 136 4.92 -5.50 -5.29
N ALA A 137 4.89 -4.67 -6.34
CA ALA A 137 6.05 -3.93 -6.85
C ALA A 137 6.41 -2.69 -6.01
N GLY A 138 5.92 -2.60 -4.77
CA GLY A 138 6.30 -1.58 -3.78
C GLY A 138 5.25 -0.51 -3.49
N CYS A 139 4.02 -0.67 -4.00
CA CYS A 139 2.87 0.12 -3.54
C CYS A 139 2.61 -0.10 -2.04
N VAL A 140 1.81 0.79 -1.45
CA VAL A 140 1.31 0.64 -0.09
C VAL A 140 -0.08 0.01 -0.16
N GLU A 141 -0.21 -1.17 0.42
CA GLU A 141 -1.44 -1.96 0.44
C GLU A 141 -2.12 -1.82 1.80
N ILE A 142 -3.27 -1.16 1.84
CA ILE A 142 -4.04 -0.98 3.08
C ILE A 142 -4.70 -2.31 3.45
N ILE A 143 -4.46 -2.77 4.68
CA ILE A 143 -5.11 -3.96 5.22
C ILE A 143 -6.49 -3.56 5.74
N GLY A 144 -7.53 -4.27 5.30
CA GLY A 144 -8.93 -3.99 5.64
C GLY A 144 -9.75 -3.47 4.47
N SER A 145 -10.93 -2.93 4.79
CA SER A 145 -11.83 -2.30 3.82
C SER A 145 -11.26 -0.98 3.32
N PHE A 146 -10.81 -0.95 2.06
CA PHE A 146 -10.29 0.28 1.46
C PHE A 146 -11.39 1.34 1.24
N ASP A 147 -12.66 0.92 1.16
CA ASP A 147 -13.79 1.85 1.19
C ASP A 147 -13.94 2.52 2.56
N ASP A 148 -13.77 1.78 3.66
CA ASP A 148 -13.80 2.39 5.00
C ASP A 148 -12.60 3.33 5.21
N PHE A 149 -11.44 3.01 4.64
CA PHE A 149 -10.28 3.90 4.61
C PHE A 149 -10.60 5.22 3.90
N LYS A 150 -11.19 5.17 2.69
CA LYS A 150 -11.66 6.35 1.96
C LYS A 150 -12.75 7.11 2.71
N LYS A 151 -13.64 6.40 3.39
CA LYS A 151 -14.72 6.98 4.21
C LYS A 151 -14.17 7.75 5.39
N ASP A 152 -13.18 7.23 6.10
CA ASP A 152 -12.52 7.96 7.18
C ASP A 152 -11.83 9.23 6.67
N ILE A 153 -11.17 9.18 5.50
CA ILE A 153 -10.62 10.38 4.85
C ILE A 153 -11.72 11.41 4.57
N ALA A 154 -12.84 10.99 3.97
CA ALA A 154 -13.98 11.86 3.67
C ALA A 154 -14.58 12.48 4.95
N ASN A 155 -14.73 11.69 6.01
CA ASN A 155 -15.22 12.14 7.31
C ASN A 155 -14.30 13.20 7.93
N LEU A 156 -12.99 12.96 7.94
CA LEU A 156 -12.00 13.91 8.47
C LEU A 156 -11.94 15.21 7.63
N ALA A 157 -12.21 15.10 6.33
CA ALA A 157 -12.35 16.23 5.42
C ALA A 157 -13.69 16.98 5.59
N GLY A 158 -14.63 16.46 6.38
CA GLY A 158 -15.97 17.03 6.55
C GLY A 158 -16.80 16.96 5.26
N ILE A 159 -16.67 15.88 4.49
CA ILE A 159 -17.43 15.63 3.27
C ILE A 159 -18.58 14.68 3.61
N SER A 160 -19.82 15.11 3.34
CA SER A 160 -21.04 14.33 3.54
C SER A 160 -21.61 13.87 2.19
N THR A 161 -20.99 12.88 1.55
CA THR A 161 -21.55 12.24 0.35
C THR A 161 -21.42 10.72 0.47
N LYS A 162 -22.30 10.00 -0.24
CA LYS A 162 -22.27 8.53 -0.33
C LYS A 162 -21.26 8.03 -1.38
N ASP A 163 -20.88 8.88 -2.34
CA ASP A 163 -19.89 8.50 -3.36
C ASP A 163 -18.46 8.78 -2.88
N LEU A 164 -17.80 7.72 -2.43
CA LEU A 164 -16.42 7.78 -1.95
C LEU A 164 -15.42 8.13 -3.07
N HIS A 165 -15.66 7.69 -4.31
CA HIS A 165 -14.75 8.01 -5.42
C HIS A 165 -14.82 9.50 -5.74
N GLN A 166 -16.02 10.07 -5.83
CA GLN A 166 -16.20 11.50 -6.08
C GLN A 166 -15.58 12.33 -4.94
N SER A 167 -15.75 11.89 -3.68
CA SER A 167 -15.11 12.53 -2.51
C SER A 167 -13.59 12.65 -2.65
N MET A 168 -12.92 11.57 -3.05
CA MET A 168 -11.46 11.56 -3.18
C MET A 168 -11.00 12.41 -4.36
N ILE A 169 -11.74 12.40 -5.48
CA ILE A 169 -11.48 13.26 -6.64
C ILE A 169 -11.55 14.73 -6.23
N ASP A 170 -12.60 15.14 -5.53
CA ASP A 170 -12.80 16.53 -5.13
C ASP A 170 -11.73 16.99 -4.14
N LEU A 171 -11.34 16.13 -3.19
CA LEU A 171 -10.31 16.43 -2.20
C LEU A 171 -8.92 16.60 -2.84
N VAL A 172 -8.57 15.74 -3.81
CA VAL A 172 -7.33 15.84 -4.58
C VAL A 172 -7.34 17.07 -5.48
N LYS A 173 -8.42 17.33 -6.22
CA LYS A 173 -8.57 18.53 -7.07
C LYS A 173 -8.50 19.84 -6.29
N ALA A 174 -9.07 19.87 -5.09
CA ALA A 174 -8.98 21.01 -4.18
C ALA A 174 -7.57 21.20 -3.59
N GLY A 175 -6.63 20.26 -3.80
CA GLY A 175 -5.30 20.27 -3.23
C GLY A 175 -5.29 20.12 -1.72
N LYS A 176 -6.30 19.42 -1.17
CA LYS A 176 -6.55 19.27 0.27
C LYS A 176 -6.20 17.89 0.83
N LEU A 177 -5.86 16.92 -0.02
CA LEU A 177 -5.30 15.64 0.41
C LEU A 177 -3.77 15.67 0.31
N PHE A 178 -3.11 15.31 1.40
CA PHE A 178 -1.66 15.19 1.50
C PHE A 178 -1.26 13.75 1.76
N VAL A 179 -0.03 13.42 1.37
CA VAL A 179 0.61 12.14 1.67
C VAL A 179 2.02 12.36 2.18
N GLU A 180 2.42 11.58 3.17
CA GLU A 180 3.77 11.46 3.67
C GLU A 180 4.11 9.98 3.84
N VAL A 181 5.34 9.62 3.49
CA VAL A 181 5.90 8.30 3.80
C VAL A 181 7.09 8.54 4.70
N GLN A 182 6.95 8.24 5.99
CA GLN A 182 8.03 8.40 6.95
C GLN A 182 9.13 7.38 6.70
N TYR A 183 10.35 7.75 7.09
CA TYR A 183 11.51 6.86 6.97
C TYR A 183 11.26 5.52 7.67
N ALA A 184 11.54 4.43 6.95
CA ALA A 184 11.66 3.09 7.49
C ALA A 184 12.82 2.37 6.78
N LEU A 185 13.57 1.56 7.54
CA LEU A 185 14.59 0.69 6.97
C LEU A 185 13.91 -0.41 6.15
N ARG A 186 14.44 -0.74 4.97
CA ARG A 186 13.94 -1.89 4.21
C ARG A 186 14.19 -3.18 5.01
N PRO A 187 13.17 -3.99 5.31
CA PRO A 187 13.36 -5.27 5.99
C PRO A 187 14.12 -6.24 5.09
N ASN A 188 14.92 -7.16 5.65
CA ASN A 188 15.55 -8.23 4.89
C ASN A 188 14.53 -9.36 4.62
N LEU A 189 13.68 -9.20 3.61
CA LEU A 189 12.61 -10.17 3.33
C LEU A 189 13.14 -11.50 2.78
N LYS A 190 14.26 -11.47 2.04
CA LYS A 190 14.84 -12.70 1.44
C LYS A 190 15.20 -13.76 2.49
N SER A 191 15.65 -13.33 3.66
CA SER A 191 15.98 -14.24 4.76
C SER A 191 14.77 -14.63 5.63
N LYS A 192 13.56 -14.18 5.27
CA LYS A 192 12.32 -14.39 6.04
C LYS A 192 11.37 -15.36 5.33
N PHE A 193 11.91 -16.36 4.64
CA PHE A 193 11.11 -17.47 4.13
C PHE A 193 10.29 -18.10 5.25
N TYR A 194 9.01 -18.36 4.97
CA TYR A 194 8.07 -18.93 5.93
C TYR A 194 7.62 -20.33 5.49
N ALA A 195 7.05 -20.43 4.28
CA ALA A 195 6.49 -21.67 3.76
C ALA A 195 6.38 -21.63 2.23
N GLU A 196 6.18 -22.80 1.63
CA GLU A 196 5.82 -22.98 0.21
C GLU A 196 4.51 -23.77 0.12
N TYR A 197 3.68 -23.53 -0.90
CA TYR A 197 2.45 -24.27 -1.16
C TYR A 197 2.10 -24.36 -2.64
#